data_AF-W7E184-F1
#
_entry.id   AF-W7E184-F1
#
_cell.length_a   1.000
_cell.length_b   1.000
_cell.length_c   1.000
_cell.angle_alpha   90.00
_cell.angle_beta   90.00
_cell.angle_gamma   90.00
#
_symmetry.space_group_name_H-M   'P 1'
#
loop_
_entity.id
_entity.type
_entity.pdbx_description
1 polymer ?
#
loop_
_entity_poly.entity_id
_entity_poly.type
_entity_poly.pdbx_seq_one_letter_code
_entity_poly.pdbx_strand_id
1 'polypeptide(L)'
;IRVSSKHLMLASSYFKRSLGGALTEGHTLRSEGHVKIKMDGLELDAMLLVMNMIHGRFRQLPSSVDLRTLTSIAILTDYLQCHEVVEPF
;
A
#
# COMPACT_ATOMS: atom_id res chain seq x y z
N ILE A 1 -8.94 6.52 1.86
CA ILE A 1 -7.83 7.36 1.34
C ILE A 1 -7.80 7.35 -0.18
N ARG A 2 -7.21 8.36 -0.82
CA ARG A 2 -6.92 8.36 -2.26
C ARG A 2 -5.41 8.43 -2.47
N VAL A 3 -4.88 7.49 -3.25
CA VAL A 3 -3.46 7.29 -3.48
C VAL A 3 -3.16 7.09 -4.95
N SER A 4 -1.90 7.19 -5.35
CA SER A 4 -1.47 7.07 -6.74
C SER A 4 -1.28 5.61 -7.12
N SER A 5 -2.02 5.12 -8.12
CA SER A 5 -1.84 3.77 -8.65
C SER A 5 -0.42 3.51 -9.18
N LYS A 6 0.24 4.54 -9.73
CA LYS A 6 1.64 4.43 -10.20
C LYS A 6 2.62 4.15 -9.06
N HIS A 7 2.50 4.84 -7.93
CA HIS A 7 3.35 4.58 -6.76
C HIS A 7 3.09 3.19 -6.19
N LEU A 8 1.80 2.80 -6.08
CA LEU A 8 1.44 1.45 -5.65
C LEU A 8 2.07 0.37 -6.53
N MET A 9 1.91 0.46 -7.86
CA MET A 9 2.46 -0.55 -8.79
C MET A 9 3.99 -0.57 -8.84
N LEU A 10 4.64 0.58 -8.58
CA LEU A 10 6.09 0.65 -8.52
C LEU A 10 6.64 -0.08 -7.28
N ALA A 11 6.01 0.13 -6.13
CA ALA A 11 6.47 -0.35 -4.83
C ALA A 11 5.99 -1.77 -4.47
N SER A 12 4.93 -2.26 -5.11
CA SER A 12 4.23 -3.49 -4.71
C SER A 12 3.92 -4.38 -5.90
N SER A 13 4.43 -5.62 -5.86
CA SER A 13 4.09 -6.61 -6.88
C SER A 13 2.62 -7.05 -6.82
N TYR A 14 1.99 -7.02 -5.64
CA TYR A 14 0.55 -7.23 -5.49
C TYR A 14 -0.24 -6.21 -6.31
N PHE A 15 0.02 -4.92 -6.09
CA PHE A 15 -0.67 -3.85 -6.81
C PHE A 15 -0.30 -3.82 -8.30
N LYS A 16 0.95 -4.15 -8.65
CA LYS A 16 1.35 -4.29 -10.06
C LYS A 16 0.51 -5.33 -10.80
N ARG A 17 0.25 -6.49 -10.18
CA ARG A 17 -0.61 -7.53 -10.75
C ARG A 17 -2.08 -7.11 -10.79
N SER A 18 -2.61 -6.55 -9.70
CA SER A 18 -4.02 -6.15 -9.58
C SER A 18 -4.38 -4.98 -10.50
N LEU A 19 -3.58 -3.91 -10.51
CA LEU A 19 -3.88 -2.66 -11.20
C LEU A 19 -3.28 -2.59 -12.62
N GLY A 20 -2.16 -3.28 -12.86
CA GLY A 20 -1.50 -3.31 -14.15
C GLY A 20 -2.04 -4.40 -15.09
N GLY A 21 -2.73 -5.41 -14.55
CA GLY A 21 -3.16 -6.60 -15.29
C GLY A 21 -4.54 -6.50 -15.95
N ALA A 22 -5.02 -7.67 -16.38
CA ALA A 22 -6.36 -7.90 -16.94
C ALA A 22 -7.40 -8.22 -15.84
N LEU A 23 -7.06 -8.01 -14.57
CA LEU A 23 -8.03 -8.13 -13.47
C LEU A 23 -9.02 -6.97 -13.51
N THR A 24 -10.17 -7.17 -12.86
CA THR A 24 -11.28 -6.19 -12.84
C THR A 24 -10.80 -4.81 -12.40
N GLU A 25 -9.95 -4.74 -11.37
CA GLU A 25 -9.45 -3.48 -10.84
C GLU A 25 -8.60 -2.73 -11.87
N GLY A 26 -7.75 -3.43 -12.62
CA GLY A 26 -6.95 -2.86 -13.69
C GLY A 26 -7.81 -2.37 -14.86
N HIS A 27 -8.88 -3.11 -15.21
CA HIS A 27 -9.84 -2.66 -16.22
C HIS A 27 -10.55 -1.38 -15.79
N THR A 28 -11.13 -1.36 -14.58
CA THR A 28 -11.81 -0.19 -14.02
C THR A 28 -10.87 1.02 -13.95
N LEU A 29 -9.62 0.81 -13.50
CA LEU A 29 -8.63 1.88 -13.43
C LEU A 29 -8.34 2.50 -14.82
N ARG A 30 -8.28 1.68 -15.87
CA ARG A 30 -8.04 2.16 -17.25
C ARG A 30 -9.26 2.85 -17.85
N SER A 31 -10.47 2.34 -17.60
CA SER A 31 -11.70 2.90 -18.18
C SER A 31 -12.19 4.15 -17.44
N GLU A 32 -12.04 4.20 -16.12
CA GLU A 32 -12.60 5.25 -15.26
C GLU A 32 -11.53 6.20 -14.68
N GLY A 33 -10.25 5.92 -14.93
CA GLY A 33 -9.12 6.69 -14.39
C GLY A 33 -8.90 6.52 -12.88
N HIS A 34 -9.75 5.74 -12.20
CA HIS A 34 -9.63 5.41 -10.79
C HIS A 34 -10.31 4.07 -10.49
N VAL A 35 -10.01 3.49 -9.32
CA VAL A 35 -10.68 2.27 -8.83
C VAL A 35 -10.77 2.34 -7.30
N LYS A 36 -11.83 1.77 -6.73
CA LYS A 36 -12.00 1.61 -5.28
C LYS A 36 -11.65 0.16 -4.91
N ILE A 37 -10.66 0.00 -4.05
CA ILE A 37 -10.26 -1.32 -3.51
C ILE A 37 -10.74 -1.38 -2.07
N LYS A 38 -11.45 -2.46 -1.72
CA LYS A 38 -11.83 -2.74 -0.36
C LYS A 38 -10.78 -3.66 0.27
N MET A 39 -10.24 -3.23 1.41
CA MET A 39 -9.23 -3.96 2.17
C MET A 39 -9.82 -4.27 3.54
N ASP A 40 -10.59 -5.36 3.62
CA ASP A 40 -11.24 -5.80 4.85
C ASP A 40 -10.26 -6.51 5.79
N GLY A 41 -10.44 -6.35 7.09
CA GLY A 41 -9.63 -7.05 8.11
C GLY A 41 -8.24 -6.48 8.36
N LEU A 42 -7.89 -5.36 7.72
CA LEU A 42 -6.60 -4.68 7.92
C LEU A 42 -6.72 -3.54 8.93
N GLU A 43 -5.66 -3.35 9.72
CA GLU A 43 -5.55 -2.28 10.70
C GLU A 43 -5.31 -0.94 9.97
N LEU A 44 -6.17 0.05 10.24
CA LEU A 44 -6.22 1.30 9.47
C LEU A 44 -4.96 2.15 9.67
N ASP A 45 -4.43 2.23 10.88
CA ASP A 45 -3.25 3.06 11.18
C ASP A 45 -2.02 2.49 10.47
N ALA A 46 -1.77 1.19 10.57
CA ALA A 46 -0.70 0.52 9.83
C ALA A 46 -0.88 0.67 8.32
N MET A 47 -2.11 0.60 7.80
CA MET A 47 -2.36 0.84 6.37
C MET A 47 -1.97 2.27 5.97
N LEU A 48 -2.31 3.28 6.77
CA LEU A 48 -1.93 4.67 6.49
C LEU A 48 -0.41 4.85 6.48
N LEU A 49 0.29 4.20 7.40
CA LEU A 49 1.76 4.25 7.48
C LEU A 49 2.41 3.62 6.25
N VAL A 50 2.01 2.40 5.86
CA VAL A 50 2.51 1.73 4.65
C VAL A 50 2.22 2.55 3.40
N MET A 51 1.04 3.16 3.31
CA MET A 51 0.70 4.02 2.17
C MET A 51 1.58 5.27 2.13
N ASN A 52 1.89 5.88 3.26
CA ASN A 52 2.84 7.00 3.32
C ASN A 52 4.26 6.59 2.91
N MET A 53 4.73 5.41 3.35
CA MET A 53 6.03 4.84 2.94
C MET A 53 6.09 4.64 1.42
N ILE A 54 5.09 3.97 0.83
CA ILE A 54 4.98 3.75 -0.63
C ILE A 54 5.04 5.06 -1.43
N HIS A 55 4.54 6.16 -0.87
CA HIS A 55 4.52 7.46 -1.53
C HIS A 55 5.69 8.37 -1.12
N GLY A 56 6.71 7.85 -0.44
CA GLY A 56 7.88 8.62 0.00
C GLY A 56 7.58 9.72 1.01
N ARG A 57 6.45 9.63 1.73
CA ARG A 57 5.96 10.65 2.67
C ARG A 57 6.46 10.39 4.09
N PHE A 58 7.74 10.07 4.25
CA PHE A 58 8.34 9.70 5.53
C PHE A 58 8.20 10.79 6.61
N ARG A 59 8.12 12.08 6.21
CA ARG A 59 7.85 13.20 7.13
C ARG A 59 6.47 13.16 7.80
N GLN A 60 5.54 12.34 7.30
CA GLN A 60 4.20 12.15 7.86
C GLN A 60 4.13 10.92 8.78
N LEU A 61 5.22 10.18 8.93
CA LEU A 61 5.31 9.03 9.82
C LEU A 61 5.67 9.50 11.23
N PRO A 62 5.15 8.83 12.28
CA PRO A 62 5.63 9.06 13.64
C PRO A 62 7.09 8.60 13.75
N SER A 63 7.83 9.19 14.70
CA SER A 63 9.22 8.79 14.99
C SER A 63 9.34 7.38 15.58
N SER A 64 8.25 6.86 16.14
CA SER A 64 8.17 5.53 16.73
C SER A 64 6.74 5.01 16.68
N VAL A 65 6.58 3.70 16.61
CA VAL A 65 5.30 3.00 16.71
C VAL A 65 5.39 1.94 17.81
N ASP A 66 4.25 1.54 18.36
CA ASP A 66 4.21 0.43 19.30
C ASP A 66 4.39 -0.94 18.59
N LEU A 67 4.59 -1.99 19.38
CA LEU A 67 4.82 -3.34 18.85
C LEU A 67 3.61 -3.87 18.05
N ARG A 68 2.39 -3.47 18.42
CA ARG A 68 1.17 -3.92 17.73
C ARG A 68 1.11 -3.31 16.33
N THR A 69 1.31 -2.01 16.22
CA THR A 69 1.37 -1.32 14.93
C THR A 69 2.52 -1.83 14.07
N LEU A 70 3.70 -2.06 14.67
CA LEU A 70 4.84 -2.65 13.94
C LEU A 70 4.50 -4.05 13.38
N THR A 71 3.80 -4.87 14.16
CA THR A 71 3.33 -6.19 13.71
C THR A 71 2.34 -6.06 12.55
N SER A 72 1.37 -5.14 12.66
CA SER A 72 0.42 -4.86 11.58
C SER A 72 1.12 -4.37 10.31
N ILE A 73 2.14 -3.51 10.42
CA ILE A 73 2.96 -3.07 9.29
C ILE A 73 3.66 -4.27 8.63
N ALA A 74 4.25 -5.18 9.43
CA ALA A 74 4.91 -6.37 8.91
C ALA A 74 3.94 -7.27 8.11
N ILE A 75 2.76 -7.55 8.68
CA ILE A 75 1.70 -8.33 8.02
C ILE A 75 1.27 -7.66 6.70
N LEU A 76 1.06 -6.34 6.72
CA LEU A 76 0.67 -5.58 5.53
C LEU A 76 1.76 -5.59 4.46
N THR A 77 3.02 -5.48 4.87
CA THR A 77 4.17 -5.45 3.97
C THR A 77 4.32 -6.78 3.23
N ASP A 78 4.12 -7.90 3.94
CA ASP A 78 4.10 -9.24 3.34
C ASP A 78 2.89 -9.42 2.41
N TYR A 79 1.69 -9.09 2.89
CA TYR A 79 0.45 -9.21 2.12
C TYR A 79 0.49 -8.40 0.82
N LEU A 80 0.93 -7.14 0.90
CA LEU A 80 1.06 -6.23 -0.23
C LEU A 80 2.35 -6.44 -1.01
N GLN A 81 3.27 -7.29 -0.55
CA GLN A 81 4.55 -7.56 -1.18
C GLN A 81 5.33 -6.28 -1.52
N CYS A 82 5.54 -5.40 -0.52
CA CYS A 82 6.22 -4.10 -0.68
C CYS A 82 7.43 -3.92 0.26
N HIS A 83 8.15 -5.01 0.52
CA HIS A 83 9.28 -5.09 1.45
C HIS A 83 10.35 -4.01 1.24
N GLU A 84 10.78 -3.75 -0.01
CA GLU A 84 11.85 -2.78 -0.31
C GLU A 84 11.55 -1.35 0.17
N VAL A 85 10.27 -0.96 0.26
CA VAL A 85 9.89 0.39 0.67
C VAL A 85 9.71 0.52 2.19
N VAL A 86 9.62 -0.61 2.89
CA VAL A 86 9.41 -0.67 4.34
C VAL A 86 10.69 -1.07 5.08
N GLU A 87 11.75 -1.46 4.36
CA GLU A 87 13.04 -1.78 4.93
C GLU A 87 13.70 -0.54 5.57
N PRO A 88 14.06 -0.57 6.88
CA PRO A 88 14.81 0.51 7.52
C PRO A 88 16.25 0.55 6.98
N PHE A 89 16.76 1.75 6.68
CA PHE A 89 18.19 2.00 6.46
C PHE A 89 18.94 2.18 7.77
#